data_AF-A0A0F8Y926-F1
#
_entry.id   AF-A0A0F8Y926-F1
#
_cell.length_a   1.000
_cell.length_b   1.000
_cell.length_c   1.000
_cell.angle_alpha   90.00
_cell.angle_beta   90.00
_cell.angle_gamma   90.00
#
_symmetry.space_group_name_H-M   'P 1'
#
loop_
_entity.id
_entity.type
_entity.pdbx_description
1 polymer ?
#
loop_
_entity_poly.entity_id
_entity_poly.type
_entity_poly.pdbx_seq_one_letter_code
_entity_poly.pdbx_strand_id
1 'polypeptide(L)'
;MDYKVKCNKCGYTGKRNEFPKRQDFFQREYIAGCANPDCNNSQNPGDASIRMFGGERPFSFVRTEIPDDAPSIVKVLGSAQDAS
;
A
#
# COMPACT_ATOMS: atom_id res chain seq x y z
N MET A 1 -3.33 8.71 9.89
CA MET A 1 -3.70 7.84 8.75
C MET A 1 -3.12 6.47 9.01
N ASP A 2 -3.98 5.53 9.40
CA ASP A 2 -3.58 4.13 9.59
C ASP A 2 -3.45 3.43 8.24
N TYR A 3 -2.20 3.28 7.80
CA TYR A 3 -1.89 2.54 6.58
C TYR A 3 -1.90 1.05 6.87
N LYS A 4 -2.71 0.32 6.10
CA LYS A 4 -2.65 -1.14 6.04
C LYS A 4 -1.66 -1.57 4.97
N VAL A 5 -1.00 -2.69 5.21
CA VAL A 5 -0.11 -3.32 4.24
C VAL A 5 -0.69 -4.69 3.92
N LYS A 6 -0.80 -4.98 2.61
CA LYS A 6 -1.18 -6.29 2.09
C LYS A 6 0.06 -7.00 1.57
N CYS A 7 0.24 -8.25 1.99
CA CYS A 7 1.18 -9.18 1.38
C CYS A 7 0.56 -9.77 0.12
N ASN A 8 1.18 -9.54 -1.04
CA ASN A 8 0.64 -10.01 -2.32
C ASN A 8 0.82 -11.52 -2.53
N LYS A 9 1.72 -12.18 -1.80
CA LYS A 9 1.95 -13.63 -1.88
C LYS A 9 0.81 -14.47 -1.26
N CYS A 10 0.35 -14.10 -0.07
CA CYS A 10 -0.66 -14.86 0.69
C CYS A 10 -1.94 -14.06 1.00
N GLY A 11 -2.04 -12.81 0.58
CA GLY A 11 -3.21 -11.96 0.79
C GLY A 11 -3.34 -11.36 2.21
N TYR A 12 -2.49 -11.74 3.16
CA TYR A 12 -2.54 -11.22 4.54
C TYR A 12 -2.49 -9.69 4.55
N THR A 13 -3.41 -9.06 5.27
CA THR A 13 -3.52 -7.61 5.41
C THR A 13 -3.50 -7.23 6.88
N GLY A 14 -2.57 -6.36 7.27
CA GLY A 14 -2.39 -5.93 8.67
C GLY A 14 -1.92 -4.47 8.77
N LYS A 15 -1.70 -3.97 9.97
CA LYS A 15 -1.19 -2.61 10.17
C LYS A 15 0.27 -2.55 9.75
N ARG A 16 0.73 -1.43 9.16
CA ARG A 16 2.15 -1.27 8.75
C ARG A 16 3.16 -1.61 9.85
N ASN A 17 2.84 -1.35 11.12
CA ASN A 17 3.74 -1.60 12.24
C ASN A 17 3.87 -3.08 12.64
N GLU A 18 2.96 -3.93 12.18
CA GLU A 18 3.03 -5.39 12.38
C GLU A 18 4.02 -6.04 11.40
N PHE A 19 4.31 -5.37 10.29
CA PHE A 19 5.22 -5.88 9.28
C PHE A 19 6.68 -5.57 9.63
N PRO A 20 7.60 -6.54 9.48
CA PRO A 20 9.02 -6.31 9.67
C PRO A 20 9.55 -5.29 8.67
N LYS A 21 10.33 -4.32 9.16
CA LYS A 21 10.88 -3.19 8.40
C LYS A 21 12.40 -3.22 8.41
N ARG A 22 13.03 -2.82 7.31
CA ARG A 22 14.50 -2.66 7.16
C ARG A 22 14.81 -1.44 6.30
N GLN A 23 16.10 -1.13 6.17
CA GLN A 23 16.59 -0.08 5.27
C GLN A 23 17.15 -0.68 3.98
N ASP A 24 16.84 -0.07 2.84
CA ASP A 24 17.41 -0.44 1.54
C ASP A 24 18.80 0.20 1.32
N PHE A 25 19.38 0.02 0.13
CA PHE A 25 20.71 0.57 -0.19
C PHE A 25 20.75 2.11 -0.21
N PHE A 26 19.60 2.76 -0.32
CA PHE A 26 19.45 4.22 -0.28
C PHE A 26 19.00 4.72 1.11
N GLN A 27 19.11 3.87 2.14
CA GLN A 27 18.68 4.14 3.51
C GLN A 27 17.18 4.45 3.66
N ARG A 28 16.35 4.03 2.69
CA ARG A 28 14.90 4.19 2.76
C ARG A 28 14.27 3.01 3.48
N GLU A 29 13.31 3.28 4.36
CA GLU A 29 12.60 2.23 5.06
C GLU A 29 11.69 1.45 4.09
N TYR A 30 11.73 0.12 4.22
CA TYR A 30 10.85 -0.76 3.47
C TYR A 30 10.35 -1.96 4.28
N ILE A 31 9.27 -2.57 3.79
CA ILE A 31 8.70 -3.82 4.32
C ILE A 31 9.58 -5.00 3.90
N ALA A 32 10.29 -5.59 4.85
CA ALA A 32 11.25 -6.67 4.63
C ALA A 32 10.59 -8.06 4.57
N GLY A 33 9.37 -8.19 5.08
CA GLY A 33 8.68 -9.48 5.12
C GLY A 33 7.20 -9.36 5.46
N CYS A 34 6.46 -10.45 5.25
CA CYS A 34 5.08 -10.58 5.69
C CYS A 34 5.01 -10.72 7.21
N ALA A 35 4.02 -10.10 7.83
CA ALA A 35 3.75 -10.29 9.26
C ALA A 35 3.14 -11.67 9.57
N ASN A 36 2.52 -12.32 8.59
CA ASN A 36 2.05 -13.70 8.73
C ASN A 36 3.24 -14.68 8.63
N PRO A 37 3.60 -15.40 9.72
CA PRO A 37 4.74 -16.32 9.73
C PRO A 37 4.59 -17.48 8.73
N ASP A 38 3.37 -17.92 8.43
CA ASP A 38 3.11 -19.07 7.55
C ASP A 38 3.35 -18.74 6.06
N CYS A 39 3.37 -17.46 5.71
CA CYS A 39 3.47 -16.98 4.34
C CYS A 39 4.92 -17.03 3.80
N ASN A 40 5.90 -16.92 4.70
CA ASN A 40 7.33 -16.82 4.39
C ASN A 40 7.61 -15.96 3.13
N ASN A 41 7.02 -14.76 3.08
CA ASN A 41 7.27 -13.78 2.02
C ASN A 41 8.28 -12.77 2.55
N SER A 42 9.38 -12.57 1.85
CA SER A 42 10.42 -11.61 2.21
C SER A 42 10.88 -10.83 0.99
N GLN A 43 11.49 -9.67 1.23
CA GLN A 43 12.09 -8.84 0.20
C GLN A 43 13.50 -8.46 0.63
N ASN A 44 14.45 -8.52 -0.30
CA ASN A 44 15.82 -8.10 -0.07
C ASN A 44 15.98 -6.58 -0.33
N PRO A 45 17.03 -5.93 0.23
CA PRO A 45 17.28 -4.51 0.04
C PRO A 45 17.54 -4.12 -1.44
N GLY A 46 18.06 -5.05 -2.26
CA GLY A 46 18.22 -4.85 -3.70
C GLY A 46 16.88 -4.71 -4.43
N ASP A 47 15.98 -5.68 -4.27
CA ASP A 47 14.63 -5.62 -4.83
C ASP A 47 13.86 -4.40 -4.31
N ALA A 48 14.11 -4.03 -3.05
CA ALA A 48 13.56 -2.84 -2.44
C ALA A 48 14.06 -1.55 -3.11
N SER A 49 15.30 -1.53 -3.56
CA SER A 49 15.91 -0.39 -4.22
C SER A 49 15.45 -0.27 -5.69
N ILE A 50 15.10 -1.39 -6.32
CA ILE A 50 14.79 -1.54 -7.76
C ILE A 50 13.25 -1.54 -8.02
N ARG A 51 12.42 -1.18 -7.03
CA ARG A 51 10.94 -1.11 -7.14
C ARG A 51 10.39 -0.20 -8.27
N MET A 52 11.25 0.56 -8.95
CA MET A 52 10.90 1.45 -10.06
C MET A 52 10.80 0.72 -11.42
N PHE A 53 11.28 -0.51 -11.54
CA PHE A 53 11.43 -1.19 -12.85
C PHE A 53 10.28 -2.14 -13.23
N GLY A 54 9.09 -2.00 -12.61
CA GLY A 54 7.85 -2.59 -13.13
C GLY A 54 7.51 -4.03 -12.72
N GLY A 55 8.27 -4.65 -11.80
CA GLY A 55 7.90 -5.95 -11.23
C GLY A 55 6.73 -5.90 -10.25
N GLU A 56 6.01 -7.01 -10.10
CA GLU A 56 4.99 -7.15 -9.06
C GLU A 56 5.61 -6.93 -7.67
N ARG A 57 5.04 -5.98 -6.91
CA ARG A 57 5.54 -5.67 -5.57
C ARG A 57 5.11 -6.78 -4.60
N PRO A 58 5.98 -7.27 -3.71
CA PRO A 58 5.60 -8.29 -2.72
C PRO A 58 4.62 -7.74 -1.67
N PHE A 59 4.61 -6.42 -1.47
CA PHE A 59 3.77 -5.72 -0.51
C PHE A 59 3.12 -4.48 -1.13
N SER A 60 1.84 -4.28 -0.81
CA SER A 60 1.04 -3.14 -1.28
C SER A 60 0.49 -2.35 -0.09
N PHE A 61 0.53 -1.02 -0.16
CA PHE A 61 -0.16 -0.18 0.81
C PHE A 61 -1.62 -0.09 0.44
N VAL A 62 -2.48 -0.56 1.34
CA VAL A 62 -3.93 -0.42 1.23
C VAL A 62 -4.30 0.82 2.05
N ARG A 63 -4.80 1.85 1.39
CA ARG A 63 -5.47 2.94 2.12
C ARG A 63 -6.74 2.34 2.69
N THR A 64 -6.82 2.23 4.02
CA THR A 64 -8.12 2.07 4.67
C THR A 64 -8.90 3.32 4.30
N GLU A 65 -10.05 3.10 3.71
CA GLU A 65 -10.85 4.09 3.01
C GLU A 65 -11.10 5.29 3.94
N ILE A 66 -11.07 6.48 3.34
CA ILE A 66 -11.59 7.70 3.97
C ILE A 66 -13.00 7.33 4.45
N PRO A 67 -13.41 7.62 5.70
CA PRO A 67 -14.79 7.37 6.12
C PRO A 67 -15.75 7.93 5.06
N ASP A 68 -16.82 7.19 4.77
CA ASP A 68 -17.87 7.50 3.78
C ASP A 68 -18.51 8.90 3.95
N ASP A 69 -18.17 9.60 5.04
CA ASP A 69 -18.57 10.96 5.41
C ASP A 69 -17.67 12.08 4.84
N ALA A 70 -16.81 11.79 3.86
CA ALA A 70 -16.13 12.86 3.13
C ALA A 70 -17.14 13.57 2.20
N PRO A 71 -17.43 14.88 2.38
CA PRO A 71 -18.42 15.58 1.57
C PRO A 71 -18.02 15.49 0.11
N SER A 72 -18.89 14.87 -0.68
CA SER A 72 -18.69 14.57 -2.10
C SER A 72 -18.61 15.87 -2.92
N ILE A 73 -17.40 16.45 -3.02
CA ILE A 73 -17.11 17.57 -3.95
C ILE A 73 -17.31 17.14 -5.42
N VAL A 74 -17.49 15.83 -5.69
CA VAL A 74 -17.76 15.27 -7.03
C VAL A 74 -19.25 15.26 -7.39
N LYS A 75 -20.12 16.02 -6.69
CA LYS A 75 -21.50 16.27 -7.14
C LYS A 75 -21.70 17.63 -7.82
N VAL A 76 -20.62 18.37 -8.09
CA VAL A 76 -20.68 19.69 -8.75
C VAL A 76 -20.51 19.61 -10.28
N LEU A 77 -20.00 18.49 -10.82
CA LEU A 77 -19.85 18.30 -12.27
C LEU A 77 -21.11 17.75 -12.97
N GLY A 78 -22.14 17.36 -12.21
CA GLY A 78 -23.40 16.83 -12.76
C GLY A 78 -24.49 17.88 -13.05
N SER A 79 -24.26 19.16 -12.75
CA SER A 79 -25.27 20.22 -12.90
C SER A 79 -24.91 21.27 -13.96
N ALA A 80 -23.85 21.05 -14.75
CA ALA A 80 -23.40 22.01 -15.78
C ALA A 80 -23.59 21.50 -17.23
N GLN A 81 -24.22 20.34 -17.43
CA GLN A 81 -24.55 19.82 -18.77
C GLN A 81 -26.07 19.80 -19.06
N ASP A 82 -26.91 20.23 -18.11
CA ASP A 82 -28.33 20.48 -18.30
C ASP A 82 -28.67 21.94 -17.92
N ALA A 83 -28.22 22.86 -18.76
CA ALA A 83 -28.83 24.17 -18.94
C ALA A 83 -28.54 24.59 -20.39
N SER A 84 -29.52 24.30 -21.25
CA SER A 84 -29.71 24.95 -22.56
C SER A 84 -29.75 26.47 -22.44
#